data_AF-A0A2G5QLC8-F1
#
_entry.id   AF-A0A2G5QLC8-F1
#
_cell.length_a   1.000
_cell.length_b   1.000
_cell.length_c   1.000
_cell.angle_alpha   90.00
_cell.angle_beta   90.00
_cell.angle_gamma   90.00
#
_symmetry.space_group_name_H-M   'P 1'
#
loop_
_entity.id
_entity.type
_entity.pdbx_description
1 polymer ?
#
loop_
_entity_poly.entity_id
_entity_poly.type
_entity_poly.pdbx_seq_one_letter_code
_entity_poly.pdbx_strand_id
1 'polypeptide(L)'
;MAISDDKSTREAKLAEALRTNLRKRKAAARGRSDDFDPAIATAEAAPRPYNVVRKLLGITHRDGERVALAIEMSAPFPNPDGQGWAVAVRLTGDGGQFDTEVGKAALGRDGLAATRKAIELAQVALDLASTTHDLRWPDDERPYDLSASI
;
A
#
# COMPACT_ATOMS: atom_id res chain seq x y z
N MET A 1 16.57 33.91 51.89
CA MET A 1 16.66 34.19 50.44
C MET A 1 16.21 32.93 49.72
N ALA A 2 15.03 32.90 49.12
CA ALA A 2 14.45 31.70 48.50
C ALA A 2 14.37 31.91 46.97
N ILE A 3 15.18 31.17 46.22
CA ILE A 3 15.17 31.14 44.75
C ILE A 3 14.90 29.68 44.37
N SER A 4 13.63 29.28 44.34
CA SER A 4 13.27 27.89 44.00
C SER A 4 12.01 27.77 43.12
N ASP A 5 11.10 28.75 43.12
CA ASP A 5 9.84 28.70 42.36
C ASP A 5 9.98 28.90 40.84
N ASP A 6 11.09 29.42 40.37
CA ASP A 6 11.22 29.88 38.97
C ASP A 6 11.65 28.76 38.00
N LYS A 7 12.16 27.64 38.54
CA LYS A 7 12.59 26.48 37.74
C LYS A 7 11.43 25.52 37.47
N SER A 8 10.64 25.20 38.49
CA SER A 8 9.49 24.30 38.38
C SER A 8 8.41 24.85 37.43
N THR A 9 8.18 26.15 37.48
CA THR A 9 7.23 26.85 36.59
C THR A 9 7.70 26.88 35.14
N ARG A 10 9.01 27.03 34.89
CA ARG A 10 9.59 26.93 33.55
C ARG A 10 9.51 25.51 32.99
N GLU A 11 9.80 24.50 33.80
CA GLU A 11 9.71 23.10 33.39
C GLU A 11 8.26 22.67 33.08
N ALA A 12 7.28 23.13 33.87
CA ALA A 12 5.87 22.90 33.60
C ALA A 12 5.41 23.52 32.26
N LYS A 13 5.81 24.77 31.98
CA LYS A 13 5.52 25.44 30.70
C LYS A 13 6.16 24.74 29.51
N LEU A 14 7.40 24.25 29.66
CA LEU A 14 8.09 23.49 28.63
C LEU A 14 7.36 22.16 28.34
N ALA A 15 6.97 21.42 29.38
CA ALA A 15 6.24 20.17 29.23
C ALA A 15 4.87 20.34 28.55
N GLU A 16 4.16 21.43 28.85
CA GLU A 16 2.89 21.76 28.23
C GLU A 16 3.04 22.16 26.74
N ALA A 17 4.08 22.96 26.42
CA ALA A 17 4.41 23.31 25.04
C ALA A 17 4.77 22.07 24.20
N LEU A 18 5.52 21.12 24.78
CA LEU A 18 5.85 19.85 24.14
C LEU A 18 4.62 18.99 23.89
N ARG A 19 3.72 18.84 24.87
CA ARG A 19 2.45 18.12 24.70
C ARG A 19 1.59 18.74 23.61
N THR A 20 1.54 20.07 23.54
CA THR A 20 0.77 20.81 22.53
C THR A 20 1.36 20.62 21.14
N ASN A 21 2.69 20.70 20.98
CA ASN A 21 3.36 20.43 19.72
C ASN A 21 3.19 18.98 19.27
N LEU A 22 3.22 18.03 20.21
CA LEU A 22 3.00 16.61 19.91
C LEU A 22 1.55 16.35 19.48
N ARG A 23 0.57 17.01 20.11
CA ARG A 23 -0.84 16.99 19.67
C ARG A 23 -1.02 17.62 18.30
N LYS A 24 -0.38 18.76 18.02
CA LYS A 24 -0.39 19.39 16.68
C LYS A 24 0.24 18.49 15.62
N ARG A 25 1.38 17.85 15.91
CA ARG A 25 2.01 16.87 15.01
C ARG A 25 1.12 15.64 14.79
N LYS A 26 0.49 15.13 15.85
CA LYS A 26 -0.42 13.98 15.76
C LYS A 26 -1.71 14.33 15.00
N ALA A 27 -2.21 15.56 15.15
CA ALA A 27 -3.35 16.07 14.39
C ALA A 27 -2.99 16.30 12.91
N ALA A 28 -1.81 16.87 12.62
CA ALA A 28 -1.30 17.01 11.26
C ALA A 28 -1.08 15.64 10.58
N ALA A 29 -0.61 14.64 11.34
CA ALA A 29 -0.49 13.26 10.86
C ALA A 29 -1.86 12.56 10.66
N ARG A 30 -2.91 13.03 11.34
CA ARG A 30 -4.28 12.52 11.17
C ARG A 30 -5.08 13.27 10.08
N GLY A 31 -4.65 14.45 9.68
CA GLY A 31 -5.37 15.34 8.75
C GLY A 31 -5.22 15.00 7.26
N ARG A 32 -5.08 13.72 6.90
CA ARG A 32 -4.92 13.28 5.51
C ARG A 32 -5.58 11.91 5.24
N SER A 33 -6.70 11.64 5.92
CA SER A 33 -7.46 10.39 5.74
C SER A 33 -8.77 10.59 4.97
N ASP A 34 -9.00 11.76 4.38
CA ASP A 34 -10.09 12.03 3.40
C ASP A 34 -9.53 12.10 1.97
N ASP A 35 -8.32 11.58 1.75
CA ASP A 35 -7.66 11.63 0.45
C ASP A 35 -8.40 10.71 -0.52
N PHE A 36 -9.17 11.32 -1.43
CA PHE A 36 -9.51 10.77 -2.73
C PHE A 36 -8.22 10.18 -3.32
N ASP A 37 -8.01 8.86 -3.23
CA ASP A 37 -6.76 8.24 -3.66
C ASP A 37 -6.76 8.26 -5.19
N PRO A 38 -5.98 9.13 -5.84
CA PRO A 38 -5.98 9.24 -7.30
C PRO A 38 -5.58 7.91 -7.94
N ALA A 39 -4.84 7.05 -7.23
CA ALA A 39 -4.50 5.72 -7.73
C ALA A 39 -5.73 4.80 -7.83
N ILE A 40 -6.70 4.91 -6.91
CA ILE A 40 -7.93 4.11 -6.95
C ILE A 40 -8.86 4.66 -8.04
N ALA A 41 -9.08 5.98 -8.07
CA ALA A 41 -9.94 6.62 -9.08
C ALA A 41 -9.43 6.35 -10.50
N THR A 42 -8.13 6.47 -10.75
CA THR A 42 -7.55 6.12 -12.05
C THR A 42 -7.67 4.62 -12.37
N ALA A 43 -7.60 3.73 -11.37
CA ALA A 43 -7.75 2.29 -11.59
C ALA A 43 -9.16 1.91 -12.09
N GLU A 44 -10.19 2.70 -11.78
CA GLU A 44 -11.55 2.45 -12.28
C GLU A 44 -11.66 2.54 -13.81
N ALA A 45 -10.81 3.34 -14.45
CA ALA A 45 -10.76 3.47 -15.90
C ALA A 45 -9.92 2.37 -16.58
N ALA A 46 -9.35 1.43 -15.82
CA ALA A 46 -8.44 0.43 -16.36
C ALA A 46 -9.14 -0.53 -17.33
N PRO A 47 -8.52 -0.82 -18.49
CA PRO A 47 -9.08 -1.75 -19.45
C PRO A 47 -9.10 -3.17 -18.88
N ARG A 48 -10.21 -3.87 -19.11
CA ARG A 48 -10.36 -5.30 -18.86
C ARG A 48 -10.12 -6.11 -20.15
N PRO A 49 -9.68 -7.38 -20.05
CA PRO A 49 -9.35 -8.13 -18.84
C PRO A 49 -7.99 -7.74 -18.24
N TYR A 50 -7.79 -8.05 -16.96
CA TYR A 50 -6.47 -7.97 -16.33
C TYR A 50 -5.69 -9.25 -16.62
N ASN A 51 -4.39 -9.11 -16.79
CA ASN A 51 -3.47 -10.22 -17.01
C ASN A 51 -2.97 -10.72 -15.65
N VAL A 52 -3.12 -12.02 -15.39
CA VAL A 52 -2.53 -12.65 -14.21
C VAL A 52 -1.02 -12.76 -14.42
N VAL A 53 -0.24 -12.08 -13.59
CA VAL A 53 1.24 -12.06 -13.68
C VAL A 53 1.90 -12.98 -12.64
N ARG A 54 1.24 -13.23 -11.51
CA ARG A 54 1.73 -14.15 -10.48
C ARG A 54 0.56 -14.85 -9.80
N LYS A 55 0.65 -16.18 -9.66
CA LYS A 55 -0.25 -16.99 -8.84
C LYS A 55 0.53 -17.54 -7.65
N LEU A 56 -0.05 -17.45 -6.46
CA LEU A 56 0.50 -17.96 -5.22
C LEU A 56 -0.58 -18.67 -4.42
N LEU A 57 -0.13 -19.49 -3.48
CA LEU A 57 -0.93 -19.99 -2.39
C LEU A 57 -0.62 -19.15 -1.16
N GLY A 58 -1.64 -18.53 -0.56
CA GLY A 58 -1.54 -17.90 0.75
C GLY A 58 -2.07 -18.83 1.83
N ILE A 59 -1.30 -19.02 2.89
CA ILE A 59 -1.77 -19.70 4.10
C ILE A 59 -1.88 -18.64 5.20
N THR A 60 -3.10 -18.34 5.64
CA THR A 60 -3.34 -17.29 6.65
C THR A 60 -2.62 -17.62 7.95
N HIS A 61 -1.96 -16.64 8.57
CA HIS A 61 -1.29 -16.84 9.87
C HIS A 61 -2.27 -17.05 11.02
N ARG A 62 -3.53 -16.63 10.86
CA ARG A 62 -4.54 -16.65 11.93
C ARG A 62 -5.09 -18.05 12.18
N ASP A 63 -5.50 -18.73 11.12
CA ASP A 63 -6.26 -19.99 11.15
C ASP A 63 -5.69 -21.06 10.21
N GLY A 64 -4.67 -20.74 9.42
CA GLY A 64 -4.06 -21.68 8.48
C GLY A 64 -4.96 -21.98 7.27
N GLU A 65 -5.96 -21.13 7.04
CA GLU A 65 -6.81 -21.19 5.86
C GLU A 65 -5.96 -21.00 4.60
N ARG A 66 -6.29 -21.77 3.58
CA ARG A 66 -5.57 -21.83 2.32
C ARG A 66 -6.36 -21.07 1.27
N VAL A 67 -5.77 -20.00 0.74
CA VAL A 67 -6.42 -19.12 -0.23
C VAL A 67 -5.55 -19.00 -1.47
N ALA A 68 -6.19 -19.05 -2.64
CA ALA A 68 -5.51 -18.78 -3.90
C ALA A 68 -5.30 -17.27 -4.04
N LEU A 69 -4.06 -16.86 -4.23
CA LEU A 69 -3.67 -15.47 -4.43
C LEU A 69 -3.26 -15.24 -5.88
N ALA A 70 -3.72 -14.15 -6.49
CA ALA A 70 -3.28 -13.77 -7.82
C ALA A 70 -3.00 -12.27 -7.93
N ILE A 71 -1.78 -11.93 -8.33
CA ILE A 71 -1.41 -10.59 -8.78
C ILE A 71 -1.85 -10.46 -10.23
N GLU A 72 -2.57 -9.40 -10.51
CA GLU A 72 -3.06 -9.11 -11.84
C GLU A 72 -2.82 -7.65 -12.23
N MET A 73 -2.54 -7.44 -13.50
CA MET A 73 -2.21 -6.13 -14.06
C MET A 73 -3.04 -5.82 -15.30
N SER A 74 -3.57 -4.61 -15.41
CA SER A 74 -4.21 -4.14 -16.64
C SER A 74 -3.17 -3.95 -17.77
N ALA A 75 -3.63 -3.87 -19.02
CA ALA A 75 -2.81 -3.27 -20.05
C ALA A 75 -2.52 -1.78 -19.70
N PRO A 76 -1.39 -1.20 -20.12
CA PRO A 76 -1.15 0.24 -19.98
C PRO A 76 -2.22 1.06 -20.69
N PHE A 77 -2.71 2.11 -20.04
CA PHE A 77 -3.76 2.97 -20.56
C PHE A 77 -3.46 4.46 -20.28
N PRO A 78 -4.01 5.41 -21.07
CA PRO A 78 -3.87 6.83 -20.77
C PRO A 78 -4.50 7.19 -19.42
N ASN A 79 -3.84 8.05 -18.64
CA ASN A 79 -4.39 8.53 -17.38
C ASN A 79 -5.68 9.34 -17.64
N PRO A 80 -6.85 8.96 -17.09
CA PRO A 80 -8.10 9.70 -17.28
C PRO A 80 -8.08 11.08 -16.62
N ASP A 81 -7.31 11.24 -15.55
CA ASP A 81 -7.32 12.44 -14.71
C ASP A 81 -6.21 13.45 -15.08
N GLY A 82 -5.44 13.18 -16.14
CA GLY A 82 -4.36 14.07 -16.54
C GLY A 82 -3.43 13.53 -17.62
N GLN A 83 -2.20 14.04 -17.63
CA GLN A 83 -1.19 13.56 -18.57
C GLN A 83 -0.53 12.28 -18.08
N GLY A 84 -0.03 11.49 -19.05
CA GLY A 84 0.71 10.27 -18.80
C GLY A 84 -0.12 9.01 -18.97
N TRP A 85 0.40 7.92 -18.43
CA TRP A 85 -0.14 6.58 -18.55
C TRP A 85 -0.27 5.95 -17.18
N ALA A 86 -1.17 4.98 -17.09
CA ALA A 86 -1.47 4.23 -15.90
C ALA A 86 -1.45 2.73 -16.20
N VAL A 87 -1.18 1.93 -15.15
CA VAL A 87 -1.39 0.49 -15.14
C VAL A 87 -2.00 0.15 -13.78
N ALA A 88 -3.15 -0.50 -13.78
CA ALA A 88 -3.80 -0.93 -12.55
C ALA A 88 -3.24 -2.28 -12.09
N VAL A 89 -3.06 -2.42 -10.78
CA VAL A 89 -2.53 -3.61 -10.11
C VAL A 89 -3.51 -4.02 -9.03
N ARG A 90 -3.93 -5.29 -9.05
CA ARG A 90 -4.73 -5.90 -7.97
C ARG A 90 -4.09 -7.18 -7.47
N LEU A 91 -4.30 -7.48 -6.20
CA LEU A 91 -3.95 -8.75 -5.58
C LEU A 91 -5.26 -9.37 -5.09
N THR A 92 -5.70 -10.44 -5.74
CA THR A 92 -6.96 -11.09 -5.37
C THR A 92 -6.73 -12.14 -4.29
N GLY A 93 -7.66 -12.25 -3.35
CA GLY A 93 -7.74 -13.31 -2.35
C GLY A 93 -7.09 -13.00 -0.99
N ASP A 94 -6.27 -11.95 -0.86
CA ASP A 94 -5.63 -11.62 0.43
C ASP A 94 -6.55 -10.81 1.37
N GLY A 95 -7.70 -10.33 0.88
CA GLY A 95 -8.61 -9.43 1.60
C GLY A 95 -7.96 -8.09 1.98
N GLY A 96 -6.84 -7.75 1.35
CA GLY A 96 -6.01 -6.60 1.66
C GLY A 96 -6.40 -5.35 0.88
N GLN A 97 -5.53 -4.33 0.92
CA GLN A 97 -5.78 -3.05 0.23
C GLN A 97 -5.76 -3.13 -1.31
N PHE A 98 -5.22 -4.22 -1.84
CA PHE A 98 -5.14 -4.48 -3.28
C PHE A 98 -6.20 -5.49 -3.76
N ASP A 99 -6.93 -6.12 -2.84
CA ASP A 99 -8.04 -7.03 -3.12
C ASP A 99 -9.34 -6.25 -3.26
N THR A 100 -9.38 -5.43 -4.30
CA THR A 100 -10.56 -4.69 -4.72
C THR A 100 -10.89 -5.03 -6.17
N GLU A 101 -12.06 -4.63 -6.64
CA GLU A 101 -12.48 -4.91 -8.01
C GLU A 101 -11.46 -4.40 -9.05
N VAL A 102 -10.87 -3.24 -8.79
CA VAL A 102 -10.00 -2.50 -9.72
C VAL A 102 -8.54 -2.43 -9.28
N GLY A 103 -8.24 -2.65 -8.00
CA GLY A 103 -6.91 -2.50 -7.42
C GLY A 103 -6.48 -1.04 -7.26
N LYS A 104 -5.19 -0.77 -7.49
CA LYS A 104 -4.59 0.57 -7.47
C LYS A 104 -3.77 0.83 -8.73
N ALA A 105 -3.78 2.04 -9.24
CA ALA A 105 -3.05 2.43 -10.44
C ALA A 105 -1.64 2.97 -10.13
N ALA A 106 -0.66 2.48 -10.87
CA ALA A 106 0.67 3.07 -10.96
C ALA A 106 0.73 4.05 -12.14
N LEU A 107 1.20 5.27 -11.89
CA LEU A 107 1.23 6.37 -12.87
C LEU A 107 2.64 6.59 -13.43
N GLY A 108 2.77 6.67 -14.75
CA GLY A 108 4.01 6.93 -15.47
C GLY A 108 3.86 8.00 -16.55
N ARG A 109 4.99 8.54 -17.03
CA ARG A 109 4.99 9.52 -18.13
C ARG A 109 4.56 8.89 -19.47
N ASP A 110 4.84 7.60 -19.62
CA ASP A 110 4.59 6.76 -20.79
C ASP A 110 4.18 5.35 -20.30
N GLY A 111 3.67 4.52 -21.21
CA GLY A 111 3.19 3.18 -20.87
C GLY A 111 4.25 2.29 -20.24
N LEU A 112 5.51 2.38 -20.69
CA LEU A 112 6.61 1.56 -20.16
C LEU A 112 6.96 1.97 -18.73
N ALA A 113 7.06 3.27 -18.47
CA ALA A 113 7.32 3.81 -17.13
C ALA A 113 6.18 3.47 -16.16
N ALA A 114 4.93 3.49 -16.63
CA ALA A 114 3.77 3.06 -15.84
C ALA A 114 3.85 1.57 -15.50
N THR A 115 4.15 0.71 -16.49
CA THR A 115 4.35 -0.74 -16.27
C THR A 115 5.45 -1.03 -15.27
N ARG A 116 6.61 -0.36 -15.36
CA ARG A 116 7.70 -0.57 -14.41
C ARG A 116 7.28 -0.24 -12.98
N LYS A 117 6.60 0.89 -12.79
CA LYS A 117 6.07 1.26 -11.47
C LYS A 117 4.97 0.31 -11.01
N ALA A 118 4.19 -0.25 -11.92
CA ALA A 118 3.18 -1.24 -11.60
C ALA A 118 3.80 -2.57 -11.13
N ILE A 119 4.94 -2.98 -11.69
CA ILE A 119 5.71 -4.13 -11.20
C ILE A 119 6.22 -3.85 -9.77
N GLU A 120 6.75 -2.65 -9.52
CA GLU A 120 7.16 -2.23 -8.16
C GLU A 120 5.97 -2.21 -7.19
N LEU A 121 4.80 -1.73 -7.64
CA LEU A 121 3.57 -1.70 -6.86
C LEU A 121 3.02 -3.11 -6.57
N ALA A 122 3.14 -4.02 -7.54
CA ALA A 122 2.78 -5.43 -7.37
C ALA A 122 3.67 -6.12 -6.33
N GLN A 123 4.96 -5.79 -6.30
CA GLN A 123 5.86 -6.26 -5.24
C GLN A 123 5.41 -5.74 -3.87
N VAL A 124 5.03 -4.46 -3.77
CA VAL A 124 4.49 -3.91 -2.52
C VAL A 124 3.23 -4.65 -2.08
N ALA A 125 2.34 -5.03 -3.00
CA ALA A 125 1.16 -5.82 -2.68
C ALA A 125 1.54 -7.19 -2.09
N LEU A 126 2.54 -7.87 -2.66
CA LEU A 126 3.06 -9.14 -2.12
C LEU A 126 3.71 -8.98 -0.75
N ASP A 127 4.52 -7.93 -0.57
CA ASP A 127 5.15 -7.65 0.73
C ASP A 127 4.10 -7.43 1.82
N LEU A 128 3.01 -6.72 1.50
CA LEU A 128 1.89 -6.53 2.44
C LEU A 128 1.15 -7.84 2.71
N ALA A 129 0.86 -8.63 1.69
CA ALA A 129 0.20 -9.93 1.87
C ALA A 129 1.03 -10.90 2.70
N SER A 130 2.36 -10.85 2.59
CA SER A 130 3.27 -11.68 3.42
C SER A 130 3.22 -11.35 4.92
N THR A 131 2.62 -10.22 5.31
CA THR A 131 2.44 -9.89 6.74
C THR A 131 1.27 -10.65 7.37
N THR A 132 0.35 -11.17 6.56
CA THR A 132 -0.86 -11.88 7.00
C THR A 132 -0.90 -13.33 6.51
N HIS A 133 -0.11 -13.68 5.49
CA HIS A 133 -0.06 -15.00 4.88
C HIS A 133 1.37 -15.54 4.73
N ASP A 134 1.55 -16.85 4.94
CA ASP A 134 2.70 -17.58 4.43
C ASP A 134 2.51 -17.82 2.93
N LEU A 135 3.33 -17.15 2.11
CA LEU A 135 3.22 -17.18 0.65
C LEU A 135 4.01 -18.36 0.08
N ARG A 136 3.38 -19.14 -0.79
CA ARG A 136 3.96 -20.34 -1.40
C ARG A 136 3.66 -20.42 -2.89
N TRP A 137 4.51 -21.15 -3.60
CA TRP A 137 4.22 -21.54 -4.98
C TRP A 137 3.06 -22.56 -4.99
N PRO A 138 2.08 -22.42 -5.90
CA PRO A 138 0.90 -23.27 -5.88
C PRO A 138 1.17 -24.72 -6.34
N ASP A 139 2.20 -24.94 -7.17
CA ASP A 139 2.47 -26.24 -7.78
C ASP A 139 3.24 -27.19 -6.84
N ASP A 140 4.18 -26.68 -6.07
CA ASP A 140 5.08 -27.47 -5.21
C ASP A 140 5.10 -27.04 -3.73
N GLU A 141 4.29 -26.03 -3.37
CA GLU A 141 4.12 -25.49 -2.02
C GLU A 141 5.42 -25.04 -1.32
N ARG A 142 6.51 -24.85 -2.08
CA ARG A 142 7.74 -24.30 -1.51
C ARG A 142 7.51 -22.82 -1.14
N PRO A 143 8.19 -22.31 -0.09
CA PRO A 143 8.11 -20.91 0.28
C PRO A 143 8.40 -19.99 -0.91
N TYR A 144 7.61 -18.92 -1.04
CA TYR A 144 7.83 -17.89 -2.04
C TYR A 144 8.95 -16.96 -1.58
N ASP A 145 9.92 -16.72 -2.46
CA ASP A 145 10.95 -15.72 -2.24
C ASP A 145 10.42 -14.36 -2.72
N LEU A 146 10.26 -13.41 -1.79
CA LEU A 146 9.78 -12.06 -2.12
C LEU A 146 10.72 -11.31 -3.07
N SER A 147 11.97 -11.72 -3.22
CA SER A 147 12.88 -11.14 -4.22
C SER A 147 12.69 -11.70 -5.64
N ALA A 148 11.82 -12.71 -5.81
CA ALA A 148 11.52 -13.28 -7.11
C ALA A 148 10.86 -12.22 -8.01
N SER A 149 11.43 -12.04 -9.21
CA SER A 149 10.92 -11.10 -10.20
C SER A 149 9.48 -11.43 -10.60
N ILE A 150 8.66 -10.40 -10.77
CA ILE A 150 7.34 -10.48 -11.40
C ILE A 150 7.50 -10.48 -12.93
#